data_AF-A0A177KDB3-F1
#
_entry.id   AF-A0A177KDB3-F1
#
_cell.length_a   1.000
_cell.length_b   1.000
_cell.length_c   1.000
_cell.angle_alpha   90.00
_cell.angle_beta   90.00
_cell.angle_gamma   90.00
#
_symmetry.space_group_name_H-M   'P 1'
#
loop_
_entity.id
_entity.type
_entity.pdbx_description
1 polymer ?
#
loop_
_entity_poly.entity_id
_entity_poly.type
_entity_poly.pdbx_seq_one_letter_code
_entity_poly.pdbx_strand_id
1 'polypeptide(L)'
;MLPDTLSSDTAIDPADLATTLRVLATLPSLPRTHPDFIAVRQASAAMFKAAKKERRREIREAVATADREVVHATATGAPDRIDDETRGIPIAARTAAPIAGVLKKARGCYICKQPYRIVDAFYHQLCPDCAALSHEKRDARTDLTGRRALLTGGRAKIGMYIALRLLRDGAHTTITTRFPRDAVRRFRALPDSAEWIDRLKIVGIDLRDPAQVIALADDVAAAGPLDVLINNATQTVRRSPGAYQPLVDAELAPLPDGPLPELVTFGHTNDRHPEALERSVSAHPILAAAADRADVLTREAMAAGSTSLDRLAAGTAIDAGGLIPDLDHTNSWVQRVEEVDPLEMLEVQLANTTAPFLLVSKLRPSLAASPARRTYIVNVSAMEGVFERGYKGPGHPHTNMAKAAVNMLTRTSAREMFESDGILMTSVDTGWITDERPHPTKVRLAEEGFHAPLDLVDGAARVYDPIVRGEAGEDVFGVFLKDYAPGRW
;
A
#
# COMPACT_ATOMS: atom_id res chain seq x y z
N MET A 1 -4.20 17.31 27.66
CA MET A 1 -4.32 17.91 29.00
C MET A 1 -3.36 19.08 29.10
N LEU A 2 -3.84 20.32 28.96
CA LEU A 2 -3.08 21.46 29.50
C LEU A 2 -3.22 21.40 31.02
N PRO A 3 -2.17 21.70 31.79
CA PRO A 3 -2.24 21.61 33.24
C PRO A 3 -3.21 22.68 33.76
N ASP A 4 -4.29 22.22 34.41
CA ASP A 4 -5.18 23.01 35.26
C ASP A 4 -4.45 23.38 36.57
N THR A 5 -3.33 24.09 36.44
CA THR A 5 -2.59 24.66 37.57
C THR A 5 -2.39 26.15 37.34
N LEU A 6 -3.50 26.87 37.22
CA LEU A 6 -3.53 28.26 37.69
C LEU A 6 -3.82 28.20 39.18
N SER A 7 -2.82 28.61 39.97
CA SER A 7 -2.90 28.77 41.42
C SER A 7 -4.22 29.45 41.84
N SER A 8 -4.80 29.01 42.96
CA SER A 8 -5.94 29.65 43.61
C SER A 8 -5.66 31.10 44.08
N ASP A 9 -4.44 31.60 43.93
CA ASP A 9 -4.01 32.95 44.34
C ASP A 9 -4.22 34.04 43.27
N THR A 10 -4.94 33.77 42.18
CA THR A 10 -5.27 34.76 41.12
C THR A 10 -6.76 35.08 41.01
N ALA A 11 -7.48 35.13 42.13
CA ALA A 11 -8.88 35.57 42.14
C ALA A 11 -8.98 37.10 42.04
N ILE A 12 -9.97 37.61 41.30
CA ILE A 12 -10.30 39.05 41.27
C ILE A 12 -10.73 39.46 42.68
N ASP A 13 -10.24 40.60 43.19
CA ASP A 13 -10.66 41.15 44.48
C ASP A 13 -12.20 41.23 44.56
N PRO A 14 -12.84 40.72 45.63
CA PRO A 14 -14.30 40.70 45.73
C PRO A 14 -14.97 42.08 45.61
N ALA A 15 -14.34 43.15 46.08
CA ALA A 15 -14.86 44.51 45.97
C ALA A 15 -14.77 45.04 44.53
N ASP A 16 -13.70 44.71 43.82
CA ASP A 16 -13.54 45.04 42.41
C ASP A 16 -14.52 44.26 41.52
N LEU A 17 -14.75 42.98 41.83
CA LEU A 17 -15.76 42.17 41.15
C LEU A 17 -17.17 42.72 41.39
N ALA A 18 -17.53 43.04 42.64
CA ALA A 18 -18.82 43.63 42.99
C ALA A 18 -19.03 44.98 42.28
N THR A 19 -17.98 45.82 42.22
CA THR A 19 -18.01 47.09 41.49
C THR A 19 -18.19 46.88 39.99
N THR A 20 -17.46 45.94 39.40
CA THR A 20 -17.55 45.60 37.98
C THR A 20 -18.95 45.12 37.61
N LEU A 21 -19.54 44.21 38.39
CA LEU A 21 -20.90 43.70 38.15
C LEU A 21 -21.96 44.80 38.27
N ARG A 22 -21.83 45.69 39.26
CA ARG A 22 -22.71 46.87 39.41
C ARG A 22 -22.62 47.80 38.20
N VAL A 23 -21.42 48.11 37.73
CA VAL A 23 -21.22 48.94 36.53
C VAL A 23 -21.84 48.27 35.30
N LEU A 24 -21.56 46.98 35.07
CA LEU A 24 -22.14 46.22 33.95
C LEU A 24 -23.67 46.19 33.97
N ALA A 25 -24.30 46.13 35.16
CA ALA A 25 -25.76 46.17 35.31
C ALA A 25 -26.38 47.53 34.93
N THR A 26 -25.64 48.62 35.07
CA THR A 26 -26.09 49.98 34.69
C THR A 26 -25.88 50.33 33.21
N LEU A 27 -25.02 49.61 32.49
CA LEU A 27 -24.73 49.90 31.08
C LEU A 27 -25.94 49.85 30.13
N PRO A 28 -26.93 48.93 30.28
CA PRO A 28 -28.08 48.88 29.38
C PRO A 28 -28.96 50.14 29.39
N SER A 29 -28.91 50.97 30.45
CA SER A 29 -29.66 52.22 30.52
C SER A 29 -28.94 53.41 29.86
N LEU A 30 -27.68 53.26 29.45
CA LEU A 30 -26.94 54.32 28.74
C LEU A 30 -27.23 54.28 27.23
N PRO A 31 -27.27 55.44 26.54
CA PRO A 31 -27.30 55.47 25.08
C PRO A 31 -26.09 54.73 24.47
N ARG A 32 -26.28 54.01 23.36
CA ARG A 32 -25.22 53.23 22.70
C ARG A 32 -24.05 54.07 22.16
N THR A 33 -24.25 55.38 22.01
CA THR A 33 -23.25 56.36 21.59
C THR A 33 -22.49 56.96 22.78
N HIS A 34 -22.85 56.64 24.02
CA HIS A 34 -22.20 57.20 25.22
C HIS A 34 -20.74 56.71 25.33
N PRO A 35 -19.77 57.59 25.66
CA PRO A 35 -18.36 57.23 25.77
C PRO A 35 -18.09 56.02 26.68
N ASP A 36 -18.71 55.98 27.87
CA ASP A 36 -18.54 54.86 28.82
C ASP A 36 -19.09 53.53 28.30
N PHE A 37 -20.21 53.56 27.57
CA PHE A 37 -20.76 52.37 26.92
C PHE A 37 -19.79 51.84 25.85
N ILE A 38 -19.17 52.74 25.07
CA ILE A 38 -18.18 52.38 24.06
C ILE A 38 -16.92 51.81 24.71
N ALA A 39 -16.42 52.44 25.78
CA ALA A 39 -15.22 52.02 26.50
C ALA A 39 -15.38 50.61 27.10
N VAL A 40 -16.46 50.35 27.83
CA VAL A 40 -16.69 49.02 28.42
C VAL A 40 -16.96 47.98 27.34
N ARG A 41 -17.69 48.31 26.28
CA ARG A 41 -17.90 47.40 25.14
C ARG A 41 -16.59 47.02 24.46
N GLN A 42 -15.65 47.96 24.30
CA GLN A 42 -14.34 47.67 23.72
C GLN A 42 -13.50 46.78 24.66
N ALA A 43 -13.51 47.07 25.96
CA ALA A 43 -12.82 46.27 26.97
C ALA A 43 -13.39 44.84 27.07
N SER A 44 -14.73 44.68 27.02
CA SER A 44 -15.38 43.37 27.09
C SER A 44 -15.29 42.56 25.80
N ALA A 45 -14.99 43.22 24.66
CA ALA A 45 -14.90 42.56 23.36
C ALA A 45 -13.83 41.46 23.33
N ALA A 46 -12.71 41.65 24.02
CA ALA A 46 -11.65 40.64 24.13
C ALA A 46 -12.16 39.37 24.82
N MET A 47 -12.83 39.53 25.97
CA MET A 47 -13.44 38.42 26.72
C MET A 47 -14.51 37.69 25.91
N PHE A 48 -15.43 38.42 25.27
CA PHE A 48 -16.47 37.81 24.44
C PHE A 48 -15.89 37.06 23.22
N LYS A 49 -14.87 37.63 22.56
CA LYS A 49 -14.18 36.95 21.45
C LYS A 49 -13.46 35.69 21.92
N ALA A 50 -12.83 35.73 23.09
CA ALA A 50 -12.18 34.57 23.71
C ALA A 50 -13.20 33.46 24.03
N ALA A 51 -14.31 33.79 24.72
CA ALA A 51 -15.37 32.83 25.04
C ALA A 51 -16.02 32.23 23.77
N LYS A 52 -16.24 33.04 22.72
CA LYS A 52 -16.74 32.55 21.43
C LYS A 52 -15.74 31.64 20.72
N LYS A 53 -14.44 31.94 20.81
CA LYS A 53 -13.37 31.08 20.29
C LYS A 53 -13.32 29.75 21.04
N GLU A 54 -13.44 29.79 22.36
CA GLU A 54 -13.47 28.62 23.24
C GLU A 54 -14.65 27.71 22.92
N ARG A 55 -15.87 28.24 22.94
CA ARG A 55 -17.07 27.47 22.58
C ARG A 55 -16.99 26.86 21.17
N ARG A 56 -16.39 27.57 20.21
CA ARG A 56 -16.16 27.04 18.87
C ARG A 56 -15.13 25.90 18.86
N ARG A 57 -14.11 25.96 19.73
CA ARG A 57 -13.12 24.89 19.90
C ARG A 57 -13.78 23.65 20.50
N GLU A 58 -14.51 23.80 21.61
CA GLU A 58 -15.24 22.71 22.27
C GLU A 58 -16.21 21.99 21.32
N ILE A 59 -17.01 22.75 20.55
CA ILE A 59 -17.93 22.16 19.56
C ILE A 59 -17.16 21.41 18.47
N ARG A 60 -16.04 21.96 17.98
CA ARG A 60 -15.22 21.30 16.96
C ARG A 60 -14.57 20.03 17.49
N GLU A 61 -14.10 20.05 18.73
CA GLU A 61 -13.49 18.91 19.41
C GLU A 61 -14.52 17.81 19.65
N ALA A 62 -15.71 18.14 20.15
CA ALA A 62 -16.81 17.19 20.33
C ALA A 62 -17.32 16.58 19.00
N VAL A 63 -17.20 17.32 17.89
CA VAL A 63 -17.46 16.78 16.54
C VAL A 63 -16.33 15.85 16.10
N ALA A 64 -15.08 16.29 16.25
CA ALA A 64 -13.90 15.52 15.84
C ALA A 64 -13.77 14.20 16.63
N THR A 65 -14.01 14.20 17.93
CA THR A 65 -13.97 13.01 18.79
C THR A 65 -15.03 11.99 18.36
N ALA A 66 -16.29 12.42 18.21
CA ALA A 66 -17.35 11.51 17.76
C ALA A 66 -17.10 10.94 16.36
N ASP A 67 -16.61 11.77 15.43
CA ASP A 67 -16.28 11.30 14.08
C ASP A 67 -15.07 10.35 14.08
N ARG A 68 -14.13 10.52 15.03
CA ARG A 68 -12.97 9.64 15.21
C ARG A 68 -13.38 8.28 15.76
N GLU A 69 -14.31 8.24 16.71
CA GLU A 69 -14.87 6.99 17.24
C GLU A 69 -15.52 6.15 16.14
N VAL A 70 -16.28 6.78 15.23
CA VAL A 70 -16.88 6.09 14.06
C VAL A 70 -15.79 5.52 13.15
N VAL A 71 -14.69 6.24 12.91
CA VAL A 71 -13.57 5.77 12.09
C VAL A 71 -12.83 4.61 12.76
N HIS A 72 -12.53 4.73 14.05
CA HIS A 72 -11.84 3.70 14.82
C HIS A 72 -12.64 2.39 14.94
N ALA A 73 -13.96 2.46 14.78
CA ALA A 73 -14.84 1.30 14.75
C ALA A 73 -14.84 0.56 13.41
N THR A 74 -14.26 1.10 12.34
CA THR A 74 -14.13 0.36 11.08
C THR A 74 -12.89 -0.53 11.08
N ALA A 75 -12.84 -1.48 10.15
CA ALA A 75 -11.67 -2.33 9.97
C ALA A 75 -10.44 -1.55 9.45
N THR A 76 -10.64 -0.66 8.47
CA THR A 76 -9.55 0.10 7.83
C THR A 76 -9.13 1.36 8.59
N GLY A 77 -9.96 1.88 9.50
CA GLY A 77 -9.68 3.06 10.32
C GLY A 77 -9.31 2.74 11.76
N ALA A 78 -9.12 1.46 12.07
CA ALA A 78 -8.78 0.96 13.39
C ALA A 78 -7.40 1.47 13.86
N PRO A 79 -7.25 1.96 15.10
CA PRO A 79 -5.98 2.51 15.61
C PRO A 79 -4.82 1.51 15.63
N ASP A 80 -5.14 0.23 15.81
CA ASP A 80 -4.19 -0.88 15.84
C ASP A 80 -3.91 -1.46 14.44
N ARG A 81 -4.49 -0.89 13.38
CA ARG A 81 -4.18 -1.29 12.00
C ARG A 81 -2.81 -0.80 11.57
N ILE A 82 -2.06 -1.67 10.91
CA ILE A 82 -0.86 -1.31 10.17
C ILE A 82 -1.10 -1.51 8.67
N ASP A 83 -0.86 -0.47 7.88
CA ASP A 83 -1.23 -0.42 6.45
C ASP A 83 -0.55 -1.50 5.59
N ASP A 84 0.64 -1.96 5.97
CA ASP A 84 1.46 -2.89 5.16
C ASP A 84 1.29 -4.38 5.55
N GLU A 85 0.44 -4.76 6.50
CA GLU A 85 0.39 -6.13 7.08
C GLU A 85 0.07 -7.24 6.07
N THR A 86 0.94 -8.27 5.98
CA THR A 86 0.72 -9.40 5.04
C THR A 86 -0.02 -10.59 5.62
N ARG A 87 -0.10 -10.77 6.95
CA ARG A 87 -0.78 -11.95 7.52
C ARG A 87 -1.18 -11.83 9.00
N GLY A 88 -1.35 -10.60 9.46
CA GLY A 88 -1.43 -10.29 10.86
C GLY A 88 -2.76 -9.74 11.33
N ILE A 89 -3.73 -10.64 11.58
CA ILE A 89 -5.17 -10.38 11.74
C ILE A 89 -5.81 -10.08 10.38
N PRO A 90 -6.70 -10.95 9.86
CA PRO A 90 -7.56 -10.56 8.75
C PRO A 90 -8.24 -9.25 9.14
N ILE A 91 -7.98 -8.18 8.38
CA ILE A 91 -8.72 -6.94 8.55
C ILE A 91 -10.19 -7.34 8.41
N ALA A 92 -10.95 -7.18 9.47
CA ALA A 92 -12.32 -7.65 9.57
C ALA A 92 -13.14 -6.58 10.26
N ALA A 93 -14.42 -6.52 9.90
CA ALA A 93 -15.37 -5.61 10.54
C ALA A 93 -15.36 -5.84 12.06
N ARG A 94 -15.27 -4.75 12.82
CA ARG A 94 -15.28 -4.79 14.30
C ARG A 94 -16.69 -4.83 14.88
N THR A 95 -17.67 -4.82 14.00
CA THR A 95 -19.09 -4.84 14.32
C THR A 95 -19.78 -5.86 13.43
N ALA A 96 -20.81 -6.50 13.95
CA ALA A 96 -21.69 -7.36 13.16
C ALA A 96 -22.67 -6.54 12.28
N ALA A 97 -22.80 -5.24 12.54
CA ALA A 97 -23.60 -4.33 11.72
C ALA A 97 -22.87 -3.97 10.41
N PRO A 98 -23.60 -3.70 9.31
CA PRO A 98 -22.98 -3.33 8.03
C PRO A 98 -22.35 -1.93 8.04
N ILE A 99 -22.69 -1.08 9.01
CA ILE A 99 -22.14 0.28 9.16
C ILE A 99 -21.47 0.44 10.52
N ALA A 100 -20.38 1.19 10.57
CA ALA A 100 -19.70 1.56 11.81
C ALA A 100 -20.37 2.74 12.52
N GLY A 101 -21.04 3.62 11.77
CA GLY A 101 -21.77 4.75 12.34
C GLY A 101 -22.03 5.88 11.34
N VAL A 102 -22.44 7.04 11.88
CA VAL A 102 -22.74 8.24 11.09
C VAL A 102 -21.90 9.41 11.58
N LEU A 103 -21.06 9.95 10.69
CA LEU A 103 -20.25 11.13 10.97
C LEU A 103 -21.14 12.36 11.21
N LYS A 104 -20.78 13.21 12.16
CA LYS A 104 -21.33 14.54 12.38
C LYS A 104 -20.95 15.49 11.24
N LYS A 105 -19.73 15.38 10.70
CA LYS A 105 -19.28 16.16 9.53
C LYS A 105 -19.10 15.26 8.31
N ALA A 106 -19.71 15.65 7.18
CA ALA A 106 -19.52 14.94 5.92
C ALA A 106 -18.05 14.99 5.47
N ARG A 107 -17.58 13.89 4.86
CA ARG A 107 -16.23 13.74 4.30
C ARG A 107 -16.33 13.30 2.84
N GLY A 108 -15.32 13.60 2.04
CA GLY A 108 -15.26 13.14 0.65
C GLY A 108 -14.89 11.66 0.56
N CYS A 109 -15.60 10.89 -0.26
CA CYS A 109 -15.26 9.50 -0.57
C CYS A 109 -13.89 9.42 -1.26
N TYR A 110 -13.06 8.43 -0.92
CA TYR A 110 -11.76 8.21 -1.55
C TYR A 110 -11.88 7.91 -3.05
N ILE A 111 -12.91 7.20 -3.51
CA ILE A 111 -13.11 6.87 -4.93
C ILE A 111 -13.82 8.02 -5.66
N CYS A 112 -15.12 8.21 -5.41
CA CYS A 112 -15.95 9.12 -6.21
C CYS A 112 -15.88 10.60 -5.78
N LYS A 113 -15.17 10.92 -4.69
CA LYS A 113 -15.03 12.26 -4.09
C LYS A 113 -16.32 12.91 -3.58
N GLN A 114 -17.47 12.24 -3.69
CA GLN A 114 -18.75 12.75 -3.17
C GLN A 114 -18.76 12.81 -1.64
N PRO A 115 -19.42 13.83 -1.05
CA PRO A 115 -19.56 13.93 0.40
C PRO A 115 -20.49 12.84 0.94
N TYR A 116 -20.09 12.18 2.03
CA TYR A 116 -20.89 11.15 2.69
C TYR A 116 -20.76 11.25 4.22
N ARG A 117 -21.71 10.65 4.94
CA ARG A 117 -21.74 10.60 6.42
C ARG A 117 -21.91 9.18 6.98
N ILE A 118 -22.55 8.28 6.24
CA ILE A 118 -22.76 6.89 6.65
C ILE A 118 -21.47 6.11 6.36
N VAL A 119 -20.84 5.54 7.38
CA VAL A 119 -19.54 4.87 7.26
C VAL A 119 -19.73 3.36 7.30
N ASP A 120 -19.20 2.68 6.29
CA ASP A 120 -19.16 1.21 6.19
C ASP A 120 -18.40 0.59 7.38
N ALA A 121 -18.78 -0.63 7.77
CA ALA A 121 -18.12 -1.34 8.88
C ALA A 121 -16.66 -1.72 8.59
N PHE A 122 -16.29 -1.83 7.31
CA PHE A 122 -14.94 -2.13 6.87
C PHE A 122 -14.19 -0.87 6.43
N TYR A 123 -14.77 -0.05 5.55
CA TYR A 123 -14.11 1.09 4.90
C TYR A 123 -14.39 2.45 5.59
N HIS A 124 -13.37 3.07 6.20
CA HIS A 124 -13.50 4.40 6.83
C HIS A 124 -13.48 5.59 5.86
N GLN A 125 -13.11 5.37 4.59
CA GLN A 125 -12.96 6.45 3.60
C GLN A 125 -13.82 6.25 2.35
N LEU A 126 -14.76 5.30 2.33
CA LEU A 126 -15.66 5.07 1.19
C LEU A 126 -17.11 5.41 1.52
N CYS A 127 -17.81 6.03 0.58
CA CYS A 127 -19.27 6.14 0.66
C CYS A 127 -19.94 4.76 0.47
N PRO A 128 -21.22 4.59 0.86
CA PRO A 128 -21.89 3.29 0.80
C PRO A 128 -21.79 2.58 -0.56
N ASP A 129 -22.02 3.30 -1.67
CA ASP A 129 -21.97 2.71 -3.02
C ASP A 129 -20.56 2.23 -3.39
N CYS A 130 -19.53 3.04 -3.07
CA CYS A 130 -18.13 2.68 -3.34
C CYS A 130 -17.64 1.55 -2.43
N ALA A 131 -18.13 1.47 -1.19
CA ALA A 131 -17.84 0.38 -0.28
C ALA A 131 -18.47 -0.93 -0.79
N ALA A 132 -19.73 -0.90 -1.22
CA ALA A 132 -20.41 -2.05 -1.81
C ALA A 132 -19.67 -2.59 -3.04
N LEU A 133 -19.30 -1.71 -3.98
CA LEU A 133 -18.47 -2.09 -5.13
C LEU A 133 -17.12 -2.68 -4.71
N SER A 134 -16.48 -2.10 -3.69
CA SER A 134 -15.17 -2.59 -3.23
C SER A 134 -15.26 -3.97 -2.59
N HIS A 135 -16.30 -4.25 -1.80
CA HIS A 135 -16.58 -5.58 -1.26
C HIS A 135 -16.82 -6.60 -2.37
N GLU A 136 -17.66 -6.27 -3.37
CA GLU A 136 -17.91 -7.15 -4.52
C GLU A 136 -16.59 -7.51 -5.24
N LYS A 137 -15.77 -6.51 -5.55
CA LYS A 137 -14.50 -6.70 -6.25
C LYS A 137 -13.45 -7.42 -5.41
N ARG A 138 -13.47 -7.20 -4.08
CA ARG A 138 -12.58 -7.88 -3.13
C ARG A 138 -12.76 -9.40 -3.21
N ASP A 139 -13.99 -9.87 -3.33
CA ASP A 139 -14.30 -11.30 -3.32
C ASP A 139 -14.46 -11.91 -4.73
N ALA A 140 -14.31 -11.10 -5.78
CA ALA A 140 -14.43 -11.56 -7.17
C ALA A 140 -13.36 -12.61 -7.52
N ARG A 141 -13.80 -13.69 -8.19
CA ARG A 141 -13.01 -14.87 -8.60
C ARG A 141 -13.33 -15.25 -10.04
N THR A 142 -12.47 -16.05 -10.65
CA THR A 142 -12.73 -16.69 -11.94
C THR A 142 -12.11 -18.10 -11.98
N ASP A 143 -12.51 -18.95 -12.92
CA ASP A 143 -11.82 -20.24 -13.12
C ASP A 143 -10.64 -20.06 -14.07
N LEU A 144 -9.44 -20.34 -13.56
CA LEU A 144 -8.18 -20.36 -14.29
C LEU A 144 -7.57 -21.76 -14.35
N THR A 145 -8.36 -22.81 -14.13
CA THR A 145 -7.89 -24.20 -14.24
C THR A 145 -7.25 -24.44 -15.61
N GLY A 146 -6.02 -24.95 -15.59
CA GLY A 146 -5.23 -25.20 -16.80
C GLY A 146 -4.57 -23.96 -17.41
N ARG A 147 -4.78 -22.76 -16.85
CA ARG A 147 -4.09 -21.55 -17.27
C ARG A 147 -2.70 -21.43 -16.64
N ARG A 148 -1.78 -20.76 -17.33
CA ARG A 148 -0.43 -20.48 -16.86
C ARG A 148 -0.22 -18.98 -16.67
N ALA A 149 0.29 -18.60 -15.50
CA ALA A 149 0.50 -17.21 -15.11
C ALA A 149 1.95 -16.94 -14.71
N LEU A 150 2.51 -15.81 -15.17
CA LEU A 150 3.75 -15.24 -14.67
C LEU A 150 3.43 -13.96 -13.89
N LEU A 151 3.82 -13.93 -12.62
CA LEU A 151 3.66 -12.78 -11.74
C LEU A 151 5.02 -12.31 -11.22
N THR A 152 5.42 -11.09 -11.56
CA THR A 152 6.66 -10.53 -11.02
C THR A 152 6.47 -10.01 -9.59
N GLY A 153 7.41 -10.30 -8.69
CA GLY A 153 7.38 -9.80 -7.31
C GLY A 153 6.28 -10.44 -6.44
N GLY A 154 6.05 -11.74 -6.57
CA GLY A 154 4.95 -12.46 -5.90
C GLY A 154 5.21 -12.87 -4.43
N ARG A 155 6.40 -12.60 -3.88
CA ARG A 155 6.79 -13.07 -2.53
C ARG A 155 6.00 -12.46 -1.38
N ALA A 156 5.67 -11.17 -1.46
CA ALA A 156 5.14 -10.40 -0.33
C ALA A 156 4.22 -9.26 -0.80
N LYS A 157 3.57 -8.60 0.16
CA LYS A 157 2.62 -7.49 -0.04
C LYS A 157 1.55 -7.85 -1.08
N ILE A 158 1.15 -6.92 -1.95
CA ILE A 158 0.13 -7.12 -3.00
C ILE A 158 0.45 -8.35 -3.86
N GLY A 159 1.72 -8.55 -4.22
CA GLY A 159 2.15 -9.65 -5.08
C GLY A 159 1.79 -11.01 -4.50
N MET A 160 1.93 -11.21 -3.19
CA MET A 160 1.51 -12.45 -2.53
C MET A 160 -0.01 -12.66 -2.64
N TYR A 161 -0.82 -11.62 -2.44
CA TYR A 161 -2.27 -11.72 -2.57
C TYR A 161 -2.73 -11.96 -4.02
N ILE A 162 -2.04 -11.41 -5.02
CA ILE A 162 -2.29 -11.73 -6.44
C ILE A 162 -1.94 -13.18 -6.72
N ALA A 163 -0.78 -13.67 -6.25
CA ALA A 163 -0.37 -15.06 -6.41
C ALA A 163 -1.42 -16.02 -5.82
N LEU A 164 -1.92 -15.71 -4.61
CA LEU A 164 -2.96 -16.53 -3.97
C LEU A 164 -4.27 -16.54 -4.75
N ARG A 165 -4.67 -15.42 -5.37
CA ARG A 165 -5.85 -15.42 -6.25
C ARG A 165 -5.65 -16.35 -7.44
N LEU A 166 -4.53 -16.23 -8.15
CA LEU A 166 -4.20 -17.09 -9.29
C LEU A 166 -4.19 -18.58 -8.92
N LEU A 167 -3.50 -18.94 -7.83
CA LEU A 167 -3.36 -20.31 -7.35
C LEU A 167 -4.70 -20.92 -6.90
N ARG A 168 -5.51 -20.15 -6.17
CA ARG A 168 -6.82 -20.58 -5.68
C ARG A 168 -7.89 -20.59 -6.78
N ASP A 169 -7.66 -19.87 -7.89
CA ASP A 169 -8.48 -19.94 -9.09
C ASP A 169 -8.04 -21.05 -10.05
N GLY A 170 -6.97 -21.80 -9.73
CA GLY A 170 -6.60 -23.01 -10.46
C GLY A 170 -5.39 -22.87 -11.40
N ALA A 171 -4.79 -21.68 -11.50
CA ALA A 171 -3.68 -21.44 -12.42
C ALA A 171 -2.36 -22.07 -11.95
N HIS A 172 -1.58 -22.59 -12.91
CA HIS A 172 -0.15 -22.82 -12.71
C HIS A 172 0.56 -21.47 -12.68
N THR A 173 1.16 -21.14 -11.54
CA THR A 173 1.64 -19.79 -11.27
C THR A 173 3.14 -19.79 -11.05
N THR A 174 3.87 -19.10 -11.93
CA THR A 174 5.27 -18.73 -11.73
C THR A 174 5.34 -17.37 -11.07
N ILE A 175 5.94 -17.29 -9.89
CA ILE A 175 6.25 -16.02 -9.23
C ILE A 175 7.75 -15.72 -9.29
N THR A 176 8.10 -14.44 -9.39
CA THR A 176 9.50 -14.01 -9.26
C THR A 176 9.77 -13.30 -7.95
N THR A 177 10.99 -13.46 -7.45
CA THR A 177 11.49 -12.68 -6.32
C THR A 177 13.00 -12.75 -6.22
N ARG A 178 13.60 -11.80 -5.51
CA ARG A 178 15.02 -11.85 -5.14
C ARG A 178 15.30 -12.82 -3.97
N PHE A 179 14.28 -13.11 -3.15
CA PHE A 179 14.37 -13.96 -1.95
C PHE A 179 13.47 -15.22 -2.08
N PRO A 180 13.85 -16.19 -2.93
CA PRO A 180 12.98 -17.29 -3.29
C PRO A 180 12.78 -18.32 -2.17
N ARG A 181 13.75 -18.53 -1.27
CA ARG A 181 13.56 -19.48 -0.15
C ARG A 181 12.63 -18.93 0.91
N ASP A 182 12.68 -17.63 1.19
CA ASP A 182 11.67 -16.95 2.02
C ASP A 182 10.27 -17.04 1.37
N ALA A 183 10.16 -16.93 0.04
CA ALA A 183 8.89 -17.17 -0.64
C ALA A 183 8.38 -18.60 -0.40
N VAL A 184 9.21 -19.64 -0.55
CA VAL A 184 8.82 -21.03 -0.22
C VAL A 184 8.26 -21.12 1.21
N ARG A 185 8.93 -20.53 2.19
CA ARG A 185 8.49 -20.53 3.59
C ARG A 185 7.13 -19.84 3.77
N ARG A 186 6.94 -18.68 3.14
CA ARG A 186 5.66 -17.92 3.21
C ARG A 186 4.49 -18.71 2.65
N PHE A 187 4.63 -19.24 1.44
CA PHE A 187 3.55 -19.96 0.77
C PHE A 187 3.23 -21.28 1.48
N ARG A 188 4.23 -22.04 1.94
CA ARG A 188 3.99 -23.28 2.70
C ARG A 188 3.38 -23.06 4.08
N ALA A 189 3.62 -21.90 4.69
CA ALA A 189 3.05 -21.59 6.01
C ALA A 189 1.55 -21.26 5.94
N LEU A 190 0.94 -21.21 4.76
CA LEU A 190 -0.49 -20.96 4.59
C LEU A 190 -1.31 -22.24 4.82
N PRO A 191 -2.46 -22.16 5.52
CA PRO A 191 -3.24 -23.35 5.85
C PRO A 191 -3.70 -24.17 4.65
N ASP A 192 -4.00 -23.51 3.54
CA ASP A 192 -4.51 -24.09 2.30
C ASP A 192 -3.41 -24.45 1.29
N SER A 193 -2.12 -24.34 1.67
CA SER A 193 -1.02 -24.51 0.70
C SER A 193 -1.02 -25.88 0.03
N ALA A 194 -1.42 -26.94 0.74
CA ALA A 194 -1.45 -28.30 0.21
C ALA A 194 -2.38 -28.46 -1.01
N GLU A 195 -3.32 -27.53 -1.23
CA GLU A 195 -4.28 -27.56 -2.33
C GLU A 195 -3.70 -27.04 -3.66
N TRP A 196 -2.58 -26.31 -3.63
CA TRP A 196 -2.06 -25.61 -4.82
C TRP A 196 -0.54 -25.49 -4.90
N ILE A 197 0.21 -25.92 -3.88
CA ILE A 197 1.68 -25.75 -3.82
C ILE A 197 2.41 -26.45 -4.98
N ASP A 198 1.85 -27.53 -5.51
CA ASP A 198 2.33 -28.27 -6.68
C ASP A 198 2.19 -27.47 -7.99
N ARG A 199 1.30 -26.46 -8.01
CA ARG A 199 1.12 -25.55 -9.14
C ARG A 199 1.93 -24.26 -9.03
N LEU A 200 2.67 -24.07 -7.94
CA LEU A 200 3.53 -22.91 -7.72
C LEU A 200 4.96 -23.19 -8.21
N LYS A 201 5.48 -22.34 -9.08
CA LYS A 201 6.90 -22.23 -9.42
C LYS A 201 7.45 -20.91 -8.87
N ILE A 202 8.59 -20.97 -8.19
CA ILE A 202 9.27 -19.80 -7.63
C ILE A 202 10.59 -19.62 -8.36
N VAL A 203 10.78 -18.43 -8.93
CA VAL A 203 12.01 -18.07 -9.64
C VAL A 203 12.75 -16.98 -8.89
N GLY A 204 13.96 -17.33 -8.44
CA GLY A 204 14.96 -16.41 -7.94
C GLY A 204 15.57 -15.57 -9.07
N ILE A 205 15.33 -14.26 -9.06
CA ILE A 205 15.81 -13.33 -10.09
C ILE A 205 15.93 -11.90 -9.56
N ASP A 206 16.91 -11.17 -10.07
CA ASP A 206 16.98 -9.71 -10.00
C ASP A 206 16.48 -9.06 -11.30
N LEU A 207 15.34 -8.36 -11.26
CA LEU A 207 14.78 -7.67 -12.42
C LEU A 207 15.59 -6.44 -12.86
N ARG A 208 16.59 -6.04 -12.07
CA ARG A 208 17.57 -5.02 -12.47
C ARG A 208 18.58 -5.57 -13.48
N ASP A 209 18.68 -6.89 -13.64
CA ASP A 209 19.57 -7.54 -14.60
C ASP A 209 18.77 -7.99 -15.84
N PRO A 210 18.90 -7.29 -16.99
CA PRO A 210 18.21 -7.65 -18.22
C PRO A 210 18.51 -9.08 -18.72
N ALA A 211 19.70 -9.62 -18.44
CA ALA A 211 20.05 -10.98 -18.87
C ALA A 211 19.20 -12.02 -18.14
N GLN A 212 18.99 -11.84 -16.84
CA GLN A 212 18.10 -12.72 -16.08
C GLN A 212 16.64 -12.56 -16.51
N VAL A 213 16.19 -11.35 -16.86
CA VAL A 213 14.83 -11.13 -17.38
C VAL A 213 14.59 -11.89 -18.68
N ILE A 214 15.59 -11.91 -19.57
CA ILE A 214 15.53 -12.69 -20.81
C ILE A 214 15.52 -14.20 -20.49
N ALA A 215 16.39 -14.66 -19.60
CA ALA A 215 16.41 -16.08 -19.18
C ALA A 215 15.08 -16.53 -18.56
N LEU A 216 14.43 -15.67 -17.77
CA LEU A 216 13.09 -15.90 -17.23
C LEU A 216 12.05 -16.05 -18.34
N ALA A 217 12.08 -15.15 -19.33
CA ALA A 217 11.14 -15.24 -20.45
C ALA A 217 11.33 -16.55 -21.24
N ASP A 218 12.58 -16.95 -21.46
CA ASP A 218 12.91 -18.20 -22.16
C ASP A 218 12.45 -19.44 -21.37
N ASP A 219 12.68 -19.49 -20.05
CA ASP A 219 12.22 -20.57 -19.17
C ASP A 219 10.68 -20.69 -19.16
N VAL A 220 9.98 -19.55 -19.05
CA VAL A 220 8.51 -19.53 -19.05
C VAL A 220 7.94 -19.99 -20.39
N ALA A 221 8.52 -19.53 -21.50
CA ALA A 221 8.11 -19.92 -22.85
C ALA A 221 8.43 -21.39 -23.16
N ALA A 222 9.56 -21.92 -22.68
CA ALA A 222 9.96 -23.31 -22.87
C ALA A 222 8.98 -24.30 -22.21
N ALA A 223 8.33 -23.89 -21.12
CA ALA A 223 7.30 -24.67 -20.46
C ALA A 223 5.92 -24.62 -21.16
N GLY A 224 5.79 -23.94 -22.31
CA GLY A 224 4.61 -23.91 -23.18
C GLY A 224 3.95 -22.52 -23.33
N PRO A 225 2.70 -22.43 -23.82
CA PRO A 225 1.94 -21.18 -23.91
C PRO A 225 1.67 -20.53 -22.54
N LEU A 226 1.73 -19.20 -22.50
CA LEU A 226 1.41 -18.38 -21.33
C LEU A 226 0.01 -17.78 -21.48
N ASP A 227 -0.75 -17.64 -20.39
CA ASP A 227 -2.08 -17.04 -20.42
C ASP A 227 -2.15 -15.68 -19.73
N VAL A 228 -1.37 -15.49 -18.67
CA VAL A 228 -1.41 -14.29 -17.84
C VAL A 228 0.01 -13.82 -17.57
N LEU A 229 0.30 -12.57 -17.87
CA LEU A 229 1.51 -11.86 -17.46
C LEU A 229 1.12 -10.69 -16.56
N ILE A 230 1.59 -10.69 -15.31
CA ILE A 230 1.40 -9.59 -14.37
C ILE A 230 2.76 -8.99 -14.03
N ASN A 231 3.03 -7.81 -14.59
CA ASN A 231 4.18 -6.98 -14.28
C ASN A 231 3.88 -6.18 -13.00
N ASN A 232 4.07 -6.81 -11.84
CA ASN A 232 3.76 -6.24 -10.52
C ASN A 232 4.98 -5.69 -9.78
N ALA A 233 6.14 -6.33 -9.91
CA ALA A 233 7.35 -5.91 -9.22
C ALA A 233 7.72 -4.47 -9.60
N THR A 234 7.68 -3.56 -8.64
CA THR A 234 8.13 -2.18 -8.82
C THR A 234 8.86 -1.66 -7.58
N GLN A 235 9.94 -0.91 -7.81
CA GLN A 235 10.66 -0.14 -6.79
C GLN A 235 10.10 1.28 -6.78
N THR A 236 9.56 1.70 -5.64
CA THR A 236 9.03 3.06 -5.42
C THR A 236 9.98 3.92 -4.62
N VAL A 237 10.61 3.33 -3.59
CA VAL A 237 11.57 3.94 -2.68
C VAL A 237 12.75 2.98 -2.50
N ARG A 238 13.98 3.50 -2.57
CA ARG A 238 15.17 2.72 -2.21
C ARG A 238 15.31 2.61 -0.70
N ARG A 239 15.56 1.39 -0.24
CA ARG A 239 15.73 1.05 1.17
C ARG A 239 17.14 1.33 1.64
N SER A 240 17.29 1.64 2.93
CA SER A 240 18.57 1.95 3.52
C SER A 240 19.53 0.75 3.51
N PRO A 241 20.85 0.97 3.48
CA PRO A 241 21.83 -0.10 3.53
C PRO A 241 21.59 -1.02 4.72
N GLY A 242 21.58 -2.33 4.48
CA GLY A 242 21.33 -3.34 5.53
C GLY A 242 19.85 -3.65 5.80
N ALA A 243 18.89 -2.92 5.22
CA ALA A 243 17.46 -3.19 5.42
C ALA A 243 17.05 -4.62 4.99
N TYR A 244 17.76 -5.18 4.00
CA TYR A 244 17.56 -6.54 3.49
C TYR A 244 18.39 -7.61 4.20
N GLN A 245 19.29 -7.24 5.12
CA GLN A 245 20.25 -8.18 5.70
C GLN A 245 19.58 -9.41 6.34
N PRO A 246 18.47 -9.28 7.10
CA PRO A 246 17.80 -10.46 7.66
C PRO A 246 17.33 -11.45 6.59
N LEU A 247 16.85 -10.94 5.44
CA LEU A 247 16.42 -11.78 4.33
C LEU A 247 17.60 -12.43 3.63
N VAL A 248 18.70 -11.70 3.43
CA VAL A 248 19.94 -12.25 2.85
C VAL A 248 20.44 -13.40 3.72
N ASP A 249 20.46 -13.23 5.04
CA ASP A 249 20.87 -14.27 5.97
C ASP A 249 19.91 -15.47 5.95
N ALA A 250 18.59 -15.22 5.89
CA ALA A 250 17.55 -16.25 5.83
C ALA A 250 17.56 -17.05 4.51
N GLU A 251 18.05 -16.48 3.41
CA GLU A 251 18.24 -17.19 2.14
C GLU A 251 19.38 -18.21 2.20
N LEU A 252 20.29 -18.12 3.17
CA LEU A 252 21.34 -19.14 3.36
C LEU A 252 20.85 -20.35 4.15
N ALA A 253 19.69 -20.24 4.80
CA ALA A 253 19.14 -21.29 5.63
C ALA A 253 18.46 -22.39 4.79
N PRO A 254 18.55 -23.67 5.21
CA PRO A 254 17.90 -24.79 4.52
C PRO A 254 16.38 -24.64 4.51
N LEU A 255 15.74 -25.14 3.45
CA LEU A 255 14.30 -25.18 3.37
C LEU A 255 13.73 -26.27 4.30
N PRO A 256 12.52 -26.07 4.85
CA PRO A 256 11.84 -27.09 5.64
C PRO A 256 11.51 -28.34 4.82
N ASP A 257 11.47 -29.50 5.47
CA ASP A 257 11.12 -30.78 4.85
C ASP A 257 9.68 -30.82 4.31
N GLY A 258 9.40 -31.73 3.37
CA GLY A 258 8.07 -31.99 2.80
C GLY A 258 7.92 -31.55 1.34
N PRO A 259 6.68 -31.48 0.81
CA PRO A 259 6.45 -31.03 -0.56
C PRO A 259 6.85 -29.56 -0.70
N LEU A 260 7.67 -29.29 -1.71
CA LEU A 260 8.17 -27.97 -2.05
C LEU A 260 7.65 -27.58 -3.44
N PRO A 261 7.36 -26.28 -3.68
CA PRO A 261 7.12 -25.79 -5.02
C PRO A 261 8.40 -25.94 -5.88
N GLU A 262 8.25 -25.91 -7.20
CA GLU A 262 9.40 -25.86 -8.10
C GLU A 262 10.21 -24.58 -7.80
N LEU A 263 11.53 -24.73 -7.62
CA LEU A 263 12.43 -23.63 -7.31
C LEU A 263 13.53 -23.55 -8.36
N VAL A 264 13.59 -22.43 -9.08
CA VAL A 264 14.63 -22.12 -10.07
C VAL A 264 15.35 -20.83 -9.66
N THR A 265 16.63 -20.69 -10.00
CA THR A 265 17.40 -19.47 -9.72
C THR A 265 18.39 -19.22 -10.85
N PHE A 266 18.41 -18.00 -11.39
CA PHE A 266 19.30 -17.62 -12.50
C PHE A 266 20.67 -17.08 -12.05
N GLY A 267 21.07 -17.38 -10.81
CA GLY A 267 22.28 -16.86 -10.18
C GLY A 267 22.12 -15.42 -9.64
N HIS A 268 22.96 -15.04 -8.67
CA HIS A 268 23.16 -13.67 -8.17
C HIS A 268 21.86 -12.87 -7.88
N THR A 269 20.86 -13.50 -7.26
CA THR A 269 19.52 -12.89 -7.10
C THR A 269 19.48 -11.71 -6.12
N ASN A 270 20.49 -11.59 -5.26
CA ASN A 270 20.58 -10.62 -4.16
C ASN A 270 21.91 -9.88 -4.11
N ASP A 271 22.75 -10.00 -5.13
CA ASP A 271 24.10 -9.44 -5.08
C ASP A 271 24.05 -7.91 -4.94
N ARG A 272 24.89 -7.37 -4.05
CA ARG A 272 25.11 -5.93 -3.96
C ARG A 272 25.93 -5.52 -5.17
N HIS A 273 25.29 -5.03 -6.22
CA HIS A 273 26.03 -4.38 -7.31
C HIS A 273 26.60 -3.02 -6.84
N PRO A 274 27.92 -2.75 -6.90
CA PRO A 274 29.03 -3.59 -7.36
C PRO A 274 30.08 -3.84 -6.25
N GLU A 275 29.93 -4.90 -5.45
CA GLU A 275 31.07 -5.58 -4.81
C GLU A 275 30.79 -7.08 -4.76
N ALA A 276 31.35 -7.78 -5.75
CA ALA A 276 31.46 -9.23 -5.77
C ALA A 276 32.90 -9.59 -5.45
N LEU A 277 33.17 -10.01 -4.22
CA LEU A 277 34.10 -11.08 -3.86
C LEU A 277 33.98 -11.36 -2.36
N GLU A 278 34.06 -12.64 -1.99
CA GLU A 278 34.14 -13.19 -0.63
C GLU A 278 32.86 -13.29 0.21
N ARG A 279 32.19 -14.44 0.13
CA ARG A 279 32.40 -15.50 1.15
C ARG A 279 31.63 -16.78 0.81
N SER A 280 32.39 -17.83 0.52
CA SER A 280 31.92 -19.21 0.45
C SER A 280 32.24 -19.94 1.76
N VAL A 281 31.18 -20.41 2.41
CA VAL A 281 31.02 -21.67 3.18
C VAL A 281 31.96 -21.99 4.37
N SER A 282 31.35 -22.19 5.55
CA SER A 282 31.70 -23.28 6.49
C SER A 282 30.55 -23.67 7.46
N ALA A 283 30.13 -24.94 7.34
CA ALA A 283 29.55 -25.96 8.25
C ALA A 283 28.58 -25.67 9.44
N HIS A 284 27.53 -26.52 9.51
CA HIS A 284 26.64 -26.89 10.63
C HIS A 284 27.40 -27.07 11.96
N PRO A 285 26.97 -26.51 13.11
CA PRO A 285 25.60 -26.42 13.68
C PRO A 285 24.91 -25.05 13.54
N ILE A 286 25.61 -24.08 12.95
CA ILE A 286 25.14 -22.72 12.69
C ILE A 286 23.93 -22.72 11.75
N LEU A 287 23.83 -23.70 10.84
CA LEU A 287 22.76 -23.80 9.85
C LEU A 287 21.38 -24.16 10.43
N ALA A 288 21.32 -24.92 11.54
CA ALA A 288 20.05 -25.20 12.22
C ALA A 288 19.53 -23.96 12.96
N ALA A 289 20.43 -23.24 13.65
CA ALA A 289 20.11 -21.94 14.24
C ALA A 289 19.76 -20.89 13.17
N ALA A 290 20.37 -20.96 11.98
CA ALA A 290 20.02 -20.11 10.84
C ALA A 290 18.65 -20.48 10.25
N ALA A 291 18.28 -21.77 10.22
CA ALA A 291 16.95 -22.24 9.84
C ALA A 291 15.86 -21.74 10.79
N ASP A 292 16.06 -21.92 12.10
CA ASP A 292 15.14 -21.42 13.12
C ASP A 292 14.97 -19.90 13.01
N ARG A 293 16.08 -19.16 12.76
CA ARG A 293 16.03 -17.70 12.53
C ARG A 293 15.29 -17.33 11.25
N ALA A 294 15.44 -18.08 10.16
CA ALA A 294 14.74 -17.83 8.91
C ALA A 294 13.23 -18.05 9.06
N ASP A 295 12.80 -19.14 9.70
CA ASP A 295 11.39 -19.43 9.94
C ASP A 295 10.78 -18.41 10.93
N VAL A 296 11.53 -17.99 11.96
CA VAL A 296 11.14 -16.90 12.85
C VAL A 296 10.96 -15.60 12.07
N LEU A 297 11.93 -15.20 11.24
CA LEU A 297 11.85 -13.98 10.44
C LEU A 297 10.62 -13.99 9.52
N THR A 298 10.42 -15.08 8.78
CA THR A 298 9.25 -15.22 7.89
C THR A 298 7.95 -15.15 8.69
N ARG A 299 7.87 -15.81 9.85
CA ARG A 299 6.70 -15.75 10.73
C ARG A 299 6.46 -14.35 11.30
N GLU A 300 7.50 -13.63 11.71
CA GLU A 300 7.42 -12.26 12.23
C GLU A 300 7.01 -11.26 11.16
N ALA A 301 7.58 -11.36 9.96
CA ALA A 301 7.20 -10.53 8.81
C ALA A 301 5.74 -10.74 8.39
N MET A 302 5.22 -11.95 8.61
CA MET A 302 3.82 -12.27 8.39
C MET A 302 2.93 -11.99 9.61
N ALA A 303 3.47 -11.64 10.78
CA ALA A 303 2.68 -11.48 11.99
C ALA A 303 1.95 -10.13 12.05
N ALA A 304 0.90 -10.07 12.88
CA ALA A 304 0.20 -8.84 13.23
C ALA A 304 1.11 -7.91 14.04
N GLY A 305 1.00 -6.61 13.81
CA GLY A 305 1.75 -5.65 14.60
C GLY A 305 3.25 -5.68 14.35
N SER A 306 3.73 -6.29 13.25
CA SER A 306 5.16 -6.56 13.02
C SER A 306 6.01 -5.28 12.93
N THR A 307 5.38 -4.16 12.57
CA THR A 307 5.95 -2.80 12.55
C THR A 307 5.25 -1.83 13.50
N SER A 308 4.66 -2.34 14.59
CA SER A 308 4.10 -1.49 15.65
C SER A 308 5.13 -0.51 16.20
N LEU A 309 4.67 0.65 16.66
CA LEU A 309 5.53 1.69 17.25
C LEU A 309 6.35 1.14 18.42
N ASP A 310 5.79 0.24 19.23
CA ASP A 310 6.50 -0.41 20.33
C ASP A 310 7.66 -1.28 19.84
N ARG A 311 7.47 -2.07 18.76
CA ARG A 311 8.54 -2.88 18.15
C ARG A 311 9.60 -2.03 17.47
N LEU A 312 9.19 -0.91 16.87
CA LEU A 312 10.12 0.07 16.28
C LEU A 312 11.00 0.68 17.38
N ALA A 313 10.40 1.10 18.49
CA ALA A 313 11.13 1.62 19.65
C ALA A 313 12.06 0.57 20.28
N ALA A 314 11.67 -0.71 20.24
CA ALA A 314 12.49 -1.82 20.71
C ALA A 314 13.58 -2.29 19.72
N GLY A 315 13.59 -1.79 18.48
CA GLY A 315 14.53 -2.21 17.44
C GLY A 315 14.28 -3.62 16.88
N THR A 316 13.10 -4.20 17.10
CA THR A 316 12.72 -5.56 16.67
C THR A 316 11.65 -5.55 15.58
N ALA A 317 11.36 -4.39 14.99
CA ALA A 317 10.34 -4.28 13.94
C ALA A 317 10.85 -4.88 12.62
N ILE A 318 9.96 -5.62 11.96
CA ILE A 318 10.19 -6.20 10.64
C ILE A 318 8.93 -5.95 9.80
N ASP A 319 9.11 -5.37 8.62
CA ASP A 319 8.00 -5.08 7.72
C ASP A 319 7.41 -6.34 7.08
N ALA A 320 6.27 -6.19 6.42
CA ALA A 320 5.61 -7.27 5.70
C ALA A 320 6.46 -7.94 4.61
N GLY A 321 7.43 -7.20 4.08
CA GLY A 321 8.44 -7.72 3.17
C GLY A 321 9.56 -8.48 3.90
N GLY A 322 9.64 -8.48 5.21
CA GLY A 322 10.77 -9.04 5.96
C GLY A 322 11.96 -8.09 6.07
N LEU A 323 11.77 -6.80 5.79
CA LEU A 323 12.83 -5.80 5.84
C LEU A 323 12.85 -5.10 7.21
N ILE A 324 14.03 -4.64 7.61
CA ILE A 324 14.16 -3.68 8.72
C ILE A 324 13.55 -2.34 8.26
N PRO A 325 12.61 -1.74 9.00
CA PRO A 325 12.02 -0.45 8.63
C PRO A 325 13.07 0.66 8.57
N ASP A 326 13.03 1.46 7.50
CA ASP A 326 13.83 2.68 7.42
C ASP A 326 13.32 3.71 8.44
N LEU A 327 14.24 4.34 9.16
CA LEU A 327 13.94 5.37 10.18
C LEU A 327 14.32 6.79 9.71
N ASP A 328 14.72 6.92 8.44
CA ASP A 328 15.29 8.13 7.89
C ASP A 328 14.28 9.29 7.81
N HIS A 329 14.78 10.51 8.04
CA HIS A 329 13.99 11.75 7.94
C HIS A 329 13.62 12.13 6.50
N THR A 330 14.29 11.52 5.53
CA THR A 330 14.06 11.70 4.10
C THR A 330 14.22 10.38 3.37
N ASN A 331 13.58 10.24 2.23
CA ASN A 331 13.74 9.11 1.32
C ASN A 331 13.40 9.58 -0.10
N SER A 332 13.60 8.72 -1.09
CA SER A 332 13.39 9.08 -2.49
C SER A 332 11.94 9.36 -2.88
N TRP A 333 10.98 9.10 -1.98
CA TRP A 333 9.58 9.51 -2.15
C TRP A 333 9.42 11.05 -2.15
N VAL A 334 10.20 11.75 -1.34
CA VAL A 334 10.09 13.23 -1.19
C VAL A 334 11.18 13.99 -1.94
N GLN A 335 12.22 13.29 -2.41
CA GLN A 335 13.35 13.88 -3.14
C GLN A 335 12.92 14.47 -4.49
N ARG A 336 13.51 15.62 -4.81
CA ARG A 336 13.43 16.31 -6.11
C ARG A 336 14.50 15.80 -7.07
N VAL A 337 14.46 16.29 -8.31
CA VAL A 337 15.31 15.81 -9.42
C VAL A 337 16.80 15.83 -9.12
N GLU A 338 17.29 16.83 -8.41
CA GLU A 338 18.70 16.99 -8.04
C GLU A 338 19.12 16.12 -6.84
N GLU A 339 18.15 15.54 -6.13
CA GLU A 339 18.37 14.78 -4.88
C GLU A 339 18.28 13.26 -5.09
N VAL A 340 17.69 12.81 -6.21
CA VAL A 340 17.59 11.38 -6.54
C VAL A 340 18.96 10.83 -6.92
N ASP A 341 19.38 9.78 -6.22
CA ASP A 341 20.63 9.08 -6.49
C ASP A 341 20.62 8.47 -7.91
N PRO A 342 21.66 8.70 -8.75
CA PRO A 342 21.69 8.19 -10.12
C PRO A 342 21.59 6.67 -10.22
N LEU A 343 22.16 5.93 -9.26
CA LEU A 343 22.05 4.47 -9.25
C LEU A 343 20.62 4.05 -8.94
N GLU A 344 19.97 4.66 -7.94
CA GLU A 344 18.53 4.41 -7.71
C GLU A 344 17.67 4.69 -8.94
N MET A 345 17.94 5.80 -9.64
CA MET A 345 17.21 6.15 -10.86
C MET A 345 17.33 5.02 -11.90
N LEU A 346 18.54 4.48 -12.12
CA LEU A 346 18.77 3.36 -13.03
C LEU A 346 18.07 2.08 -12.55
N GLU A 347 18.15 1.75 -11.27
CA GLU A 347 17.47 0.58 -10.70
C GLU A 347 15.95 0.63 -10.93
N VAL A 348 15.35 1.81 -10.71
CA VAL A 348 13.93 2.05 -10.94
C VAL A 348 13.59 1.89 -12.42
N GLN A 349 14.38 2.42 -13.35
CA GLN A 349 14.12 2.22 -14.78
C GLN A 349 14.25 0.75 -15.19
N LEU A 350 15.26 0.05 -14.69
CA LEU A 350 15.49 -1.36 -15.02
C LEU A 350 14.35 -2.25 -14.52
N ALA A 351 14.01 -2.13 -13.23
CA ALA A 351 12.98 -2.97 -12.62
C ALA A 351 11.55 -2.59 -13.04
N ASN A 352 11.24 -1.30 -13.16
CA ASN A 352 9.86 -0.85 -13.37
C ASN A 352 9.51 -0.67 -14.85
N THR A 353 10.50 -0.43 -15.73
CA THR A 353 10.24 -0.13 -17.15
C THR A 353 10.87 -1.17 -18.07
N THR A 354 12.18 -1.39 -17.95
CA THR A 354 12.92 -2.29 -18.85
C THR A 354 12.47 -3.74 -18.69
N ALA A 355 12.35 -4.24 -17.47
CA ALA A 355 11.92 -5.60 -17.23
C ALA A 355 10.50 -5.88 -17.76
N PRO A 356 9.46 -5.07 -17.46
CA PRO A 356 8.15 -5.22 -18.09
C PRO A 356 8.19 -5.18 -19.63
N PHE A 357 8.95 -4.25 -20.22
CA PHE A 357 9.09 -4.18 -21.67
C PHE A 357 9.69 -5.46 -22.27
N LEU A 358 10.79 -5.97 -21.68
CA LEU A 358 11.44 -7.19 -22.13
C LEU A 358 10.53 -8.41 -22.00
N LEU A 359 9.83 -8.56 -20.86
CA LEU A 359 8.89 -9.65 -20.64
C LEU A 359 7.76 -9.61 -21.65
N VAL A 360 7.13 -8.45 -21.87
CA VAL A 360 6.08 -8.28 -22.89
C VAL A 360 6.60 -8.64 -24.28
N SER A 361 7.78 -8.12 -24.65
CA SER A 361 8.37 -8.36 -25.97
C SER A 361 8.70 -9.84 -26.21
N LYS A 362 9.30 -10.51 -25.21
CA LYS A 362 9.75 -11.91 -25.34
C LYS A 362 8.64 -12.92 -25.17
N LEU A 363 7.64 -12.65 -24.33
CA LEU A 363 6.54 -13.57 -24.05
C LEU A 363 5.32 -13.37 -24.96
N ARG A 364 5.27 -12.30 -25.78
CA ARG A 364 4.19 -12.11 -26.76
C ARG A 364 3.92 -13.36 -27.61
N PRO A 365 4.92 -14.02 -28.23
CA PRO A 365 4.66 -15.24 -29.01
C PRO A 365 4.07 -16.39 -28.17
N SER A 366 4.49 -16.51 -26.90
CA SER A 366 3.97 -17.52 -25.97
C SER A 366 2.51 -17.22 -25.57
N LEU A 367 2.15 -15.95 -25.39
CA LEU A 367 0.77 -15.50 -25.15
C LEU A 367 -0.13 -15.71 -26.36
N ALA A 368 0.35 -15.37 -27.56
CA ALA A 368 -0.39 -15.54 -28.81
C ALA A 368 -0.61 -17.03 -29.17
N ALA A 369 0.25 -17.92 -28.69
CA ALA A 369 0.13 -19.37 -28.90
C ALA A 369 -0.88 -20.04 -27.95
N SER A 370 -1.44 -19.32 -26.96
CA SER A 370 -2.43 -19.91 -26.06
C SER A 370 -3.73 -20.25 -26.80
N PRO A 371 -4.33 -21.42 -26.55
CA PRO A 371 -5.64 -21.78 -27.11
C PRO A 371 -6.81 -21.07 -26.42
N ALA A 372 -6.54 -20.25 -25.40
CA ALA A 372 -7.55 -19.53 -24.67
C ALA A 372 -8.30 -18.51 -25.53
N ARG A 373 -9.52 -18.15 -25.08
CA ARG A 373 -10.29 -17.05 -25.69
C ARG A 373 -9.51 -15.73 -25.68
N ARG A 374 -8.83 -15.47 -24.56
CA ARG A 374 -8.00 -14.28 -24.30
C ARG A 374 -6.82 -14.66 -23.43
N THR A 375 -5.75 -13.89 -23.60
CA THR A 375 -4.61 -13.83 -22.68
C THR A 375 -4.41 -12.40 -22.19
N TYR A 376 -3.71 -12.24 -21.07
CA TYR A 376 -3.72 -11.00 -20.30
C TYR A 376 -2.33 -10.49 -20.04
N ILE A 377 -2.13 -9.19 -20.23
CA ILE A 377 -0.97 -8.47 -19.71
C ILE A 377 -1.47 -7.38 -18.76
N VAL A 378 -1.14 -7.50 -17.49
CA VAL A 378 -1.49 -6.50 -16.47
C VAL A 378 -0.23 -5.81 -16.00
N ASN A 379 -0.12 -4.53 -16.30
CA ASN A 379 0.97 -3.69 -15.86
C ASN A 379 0.57 -2.93 -14.59
N VAL A 380 1.20 -3.21 -13.46
CA VAL A 380 0.92 -2.50 -12.20
C VAL A 380 1.54 -1.11 -12.24
N SER A 381 0.68 -0.11 -12.38
CA SER A 381 1.01 1.29 -12.41
C SER A 381 0.44 2.01 -11.19
N ALA A 382 0.37 3.33 -11.22
CA ALA A 382 -0.19 4.15 -10.17
C ALA A 382 -0.52 5.56 -10.69
N MET A 383 -1.20 6.37 -9.87
CA MET A 383 -1.46 7.78 -10.16
C MET A 383 -0.19 8.62 -10.43
N GLU A 384 0.98 8.16 -10.00
CA GLU A 384 2.30 8.72 -10.27
C GLU A 384 2.62 8.72 -11.78
N GLY A 385 2.09 7.74 -12.53
CA GLY A 385 2.27 7.63 -13.98
C GLY A 385 1.28 8.45 -14.81
N VAL A 386 0.36 9.17 -14.17
CA VAL A 386 -0.69 9.95 -14.85
C VAL A 386 -0.19 11.35 -15.20
N PHE A 387 -0.40 11.77 -16.46
CA PHE A 387 -0.04 13.11 -16.94
C PHE A 387 -1.12 14.13 -16.59
N GLU A 388 -2.39 13.80 -16.82
CA GLU A 388 -3.53 14.74 -16.67
C GLU A 388 -4.01 14.89 -15.22
N ARG A 389 -3.09 15.19 -14.29
CA ARG A 389 -3.39 15.39 -12.87
C ARG A 389 -3.42 16.88 -12.51
N GLY A 390 -4.49 17.34 -11.84
CA GLY A 390 -4.64 18.75 -11.46
C GLY A 390 -3.55 19.28 -10.52
N TYR A 391 -2.97 18.42 -9.67
CA TYR A 391 -1.79 18.73 -8.87
C TYR A 391 -0.79 17.57 -8.93
N LYS A 392 0.47 17.87 -9.23
CA LYS A 392 1.60 16.94 -9.17
C LYS A 392 2.73 17.61 -8.40
N GLY A 393 3.16 16.98 -7.30
CA GLY A 393 4.29 17.46 -6.51
C GLY A 393 5.62 17.18 -7.22
N PRO A 394 6.73 17.81 -6.77
CA PRO A 394 8.05 17.63 -7.37
C PRO A 394 8.81 16.37 -6.93
N GLY A 395 8.27 15.61 -5.96
CA GLY A 395 8.91 14.43 -5.38
C GLY A 395 8.92 13.21 -6.30
N HIS A 396 9.83 12.26 -6.04
CA HIS A 396 9.94 10.95 -6.71
C HIS A 396 9.87 11.00 -8.25
N PRO A 397 10.58 11.91 -8.93
CA PRO A 397 10.47 12.09 -10.38
C PRO A 397 10.83 10.82 -11.17
N HIS A 398 11.82 10.05 -10.72
CA HIS A 398 12.23 8.78 -11.35
C HIS A 398 11.12 7.72 -11.33
N THR A 399 10.41 7.57 -10.21
CA THR A 399 9.25 6.67 -10.10
C THR A 399 8.09 7.15 -10.94
N ASN A 400 7.80 8.46 -10.93
CA ASN A 400 6.79 9.08 -11.80
C ASN A 400 7.05 8.77 -13.28
N MET A 401 8.30 8.97 -13.74
CA MET A 401 8.74 8.69 -15.11
C MET A 401 8.56 7.22 -15.48
N ALA A 402 8.97 6.29 -14.61
CA ALA A 402 8.85 4.86 -14.87
C ALA A 402 7.38 4.41 -14.98
N LYS A 403 6.51 4.87 -14.05
CA LYS A 403 5.08 4.55 -14.09
C LYS A 403 4.40 5.12 -15.34
N ALA A 404 4.79 6.33 -15.76
CA ALA A 404 4.32 6.93 -17.00
C ALA A 404 4.79 6.15 -18.24
N ALA A 405 6.02 5.64 -18.25
CA ALA A 405 6.55 4.83 -19.36
C ALA A 405 5.76 3.54 -19.55
N VAL A 406 5.40 2.85 -18.46
CA VAL A 406 4.59 1.62 -18.52
C VAL A 406 3.13 1.90 -18.93
N ASN A 407 2.57 3.02 -18.47
CA ASN A 407 1.27 3.51 -18.98
C ASN A 407 1.34 3.73 -20.50
N MET A 408 2.40 4.36 -20.99
CA MET A 408 2.60 4.61 -22.41
C MET A 408 2.80 3.32 -23.21
N LEU A 409 3.52 2.33 -22.67
CA LEU A 409 3.63 1.00 -23.27
C LEU A 409 2.24 0.39 -23.50
N THR A 410 1.39 0.43 -22.47
CA THR A 410 0.01 -0.07 -22.57
C THR A 410 -0.79 0.69 -23.62
N ARG A 411 -0.77 2.03 -23.55
CA ARG A 411 -1.51 2.90 -24.48
C ARG A 411 -1.09 2.69 -25.93
N THR A 412 0.19 2.41 -26.17
CA THR A 412 0.76 2.27 -27.51
C THR A 412 0.49 0.89 -28.11
N SER A 413 0.72 -0.18 -27.34
CA SER A 413 0.76 -1.54 -27.89
C SER A 413 -0.54 -2.33 -27.75
N ALA A 414 -1.41 -1.98 -26.79
CA ALA A 414 -2.56 -2.83 -26.47
C ALA A 414 -3.55 -3.04 -27.62
N ARG A 415 -3.77 -2.02 -28.46
CA ARG A 415 -4.71 -2.11 -29.59
C ARG A 415 -4.26 -3.14 -30.61
N GLU A 416 -2.99 -3.05 -31.00
CA GLU A 416 -2.40 -3.92 -32.01
C GLU A 416 -2.31 -5.37 -31.51
N MET A 417 -1.90 -5.58 -30.26
CA MET A 417 -1.84 -6.92 -29.66
C MET A 417 -3.23 -7.55 -29.46
N PHE A 418 -4.26 -6.76 -29.19
CA PHE A 418 -5.63 -7.25 -29.14
C PHE A 418 -6.11 -7.71 -30.53
N GLU A 419 -5.92 -6.88 -31.56
CA GLU A 419 -6.42 -7.14 -32.91
C GLU A 419 -5.69 -8.31 -33.59
N SER A 420 -4.39 -8.47 -33.35
CA SER A 420 -3.57 -9.51 -33.95
C SER A 420 -3.57 -10.83 -33.17
N ASP A 421 -3.47 -10.76 -31.83
CA ASP A 421 -3.17 -11.92 -30.99
C ASP A 421 -4.26 -12.21 -29.93
N GLY A 422 -5.29 -11.36 -29.81
CA GLY A 422 -6.30 -11.49 -28.76
C GLY A 422 -5.77 -11.23 -27.34
N ILE A 423 -4.64 -10.52 -27.21
CA ILE A 423 -4.01 -10.20 -25.92
C ILE A 423 -4.62 -8.91 -25.34
N LEU A 424 -5.14 -8.98 -24.11
CA LEU A 424 -5.70 -7.85 -23.39
C LEU A 424 -4.65 -7.23 -22.47
N MET A 425 -4.05 -6.12 -22.92
CA MET A 425 -3.07 -5.37 -22.13
C MET A 425 -3.70 -4.18 -21.41
N THR A 426 -3.51 -4.09 -20.08
CA THR A 426 -4.00 -3.01 -19.22
C THR A 426 -2.91 -2.44 -18.32
N SER A 427 -3.06 -1.18 -17.90
CA SER A 427 -2.32 -0.59 -16.79
C SER A 427 -3.27 -0.41 -15.61
N VAL A 428 -2.85 -0.71 -14.39
CA VAL A 428 -3.75 -0.72 -13.23
C VAL A 428 -3.17 0.03 -12.04
N ASP A 429 -3.94 0.96 -11.49
CA ASP A 429 -3.70 1.61 -10.18
C ASP A 429 -4.16 0.68 -9.06
N THR A 430 -3.29 0.40 -8.09
CA THR A 430 -3.60 -0.42 -6.91
C THR A 430 -4.41 0.34 -5.85
N GLY A 431 -4.60 1.64 -6.03
CA GLY A 431 -5.16 2.51 -5.00
C GLY A 431 -4.17 2.80 -3.88
N TRP A 432 -4.59 3.59 -2.91
CA TRP A 432 -3.74 4.01 -1.80
C TRP A 432 -3.83 2.99 -0.67
N ILE A 433 -2.83 2.11 -0.62
CA ILE A 433 -2.76 1.00 0.33
C ILE A 433 -1.60 1.09 1.32
N THR A 434 -0.52 1.82 0.96
CA THR A 434 0.69 1.98 1.79
C THR A 434 1.09 3.44 1.88
N ASP A 435 1.81 3.78 2.95
CA ASP A 435 2.44 5.10 3.12
C ASP A 435 3.95 5.03 2.93
N GLU A 436 4.42 5.59 1.81
CA GLU A 436 5.83 5.65 1.38
C GLU A 436 6.58 6.90 1.90
N ARG A 437 5.90 7.77 2.65
CA ARG A 437 6.55 8.97 3.23
C ARG A 437 7.66 8.58 4.21
N PRO A 438 8.66 9.47 4.42
CA PRO A 438 9.72 9.26 5.39
C PRO A 438 9.19 8.99 6.81
N HIS A 439 9.96 8.24 7.59
CA HIS A 439 9.51 7.66 8.84
C HIS A 439 8.90 8.68 9.83
N PRO A 440 9.52 9.85 10.12
CA PRO A 440 8.94 10.81 11.07
C PRO A 440 7.59 11.36 10.62
N THR A 441 7.40 11.53 9.31
CA THR A 441 6.13 12.00 8.76
C THR A 441 5.06 10.93 8.87
N LYS A 442 5.43 9.67 8.57
CA LYS A 442 4.55 8.51 8.70
C LYS A 442 4.07 8.31 10.14
N VAL A 443 4.99 8.35 11.12
CA VAL A 443 4.66 8.23 12.55
C VAL A 443 3.73 9.35 13.01
N ARG A 444 4.07 10.61 12.73
CA ARG A 444 3.22 11.76 13.11
C ARG A 444 1.80 11.63 12.56
N LEU A 445 1.66 11.20 11.29
CA LEU A 445 0.35 11.05 10.67
C LEU A 445 -0.43 9.87 11.28
N ALA A 446 0.23 8.75 11.57
CA ALA A 446 -0.40 7.65 12.29
C ALA A 446 -0.89 8.08 13.68
N GLU A 447 -0.09 8.85 14.44
CA GLU A 447 -0.49 9.43 15.73
C GLU A 447 -1.68 10.41 15.60
N GLU A 448 -1.79 11.11 14.47
CA GLU A 448 -2.95 11.95 14.13
C GLU A 448 -4.20 11.13 13.75
N GLY A 449 -4.06 9.82 13.58
CA GLY A 449 -5.11 8.86 13.22
C GLY A 449 -5.26 8.62 11.71
N PHE A 450 -4.20 8.84 10.93
CA PHE A 450 -4.19 8.54 9.50
C PHE A 450 -3.92 7.06 9.24
N HIS A 451 -4.75 6.46 8.39
CA HIS A 451 -4.55 5.14 7.79
C HIS A 451 -4.84 5.21 6.29
N ALA A 452 -4.15 4.37 5.51
CA ALA A 452 -4.45 4.24 4.08
C ALA A 452 -5.92 3.81 3.87
N PRO A 453 -6.64 4.33 2.88
CA PRO A 453 -8.07 4.04 2.70
C PRO A 453 -8.39 2.58 2.33
N LEU A 454 -7.41 1.86 1.79
CA LEU A 454 -7.53 0.50 1.25
C LEU A 454 -6.42 -0.40 1.83
N ASP A 455 -6.57 -1.71 1.71
CA ASP A 455 -5.55 -2.68 2.14
C ASP A 455 -4.92 -3.47 0.98
N LEU A 456 -4.03 -4.42 1.31
CA LEU A 456 -3.34 -5.25 0.31
C LEU A 456 -4.31 -6.12 -0.52
N VAL A 457 -5.43 -6.57 0.06
CA VAL A 457 -6.42 -7.39 -0.64
C VAL A 457 -7.16 -6.54 -1.66
N ASP A 458 -7.48 -5.30 -1.32
CA ASP A 458 -8.07 -4.30 -2.22
C ASP A 458 -7.12 -3.94 -3.38
N GLY A 459 -5.82 -3.81 -3.08
CA GLY A 459 -4.79 -3.59 -4.10
C GLY A 459 -4.68 -4.78 -5.06
N ALA A 460 -4.68 -6.00 -4.53
CA ALA A 460 -4.63 -7.22 -5.35
C ALA A 460 -5.91 -7.39 -6.18
N ALA A 461 -7.08 -7.09 -5.62
CA ALA A 461 -8.36 -7.14 -6.33
C ALA A 461 -8.37 -6.22 -7.56
N ARG A 462 -7.81 -5.00 -7.45
CA ARG A 462 -7.69 -4.08 -8.58
C ARG A 462 -6.84 -4.63 -9.71
N VAL A 463 -5.67 -5.17 -9.39
CA VAL A 463 -4.75 -5.78 -10.37
C VAL A 463 -5.39 -7.02 -11.02
N TYR A 464 -6.19 -7.77 -10.27
CA TYR A 464 -6.83 -8.99 -10.74
C TYR A 464 -8.11 -8.75 -11.56
N ASP A 465 -8.83 -7.65 -11.33
CA ASP A 465 -10.10 -7.28 -11.99
C ASP A 465 -10.12 -7.44 -13.52
N PRO A 466 -9.13 -6.95 -14.30
CA PRO A 466 -9.17 -7.10 -15.76
C PRO A 466 -9.15 -8.56 -16.22
N ILE A 467 -8.55 -9.48 -15.44
CA ILE A 467 -8.56 -10.91 -15.74
C ILE A 467 -9.95 -11.49 -15.47
N VAL A 468 -10.55 -11.17 -14.32
CA VAL A 468 -11.90 -11.63 -13.95
C VAL A 468 -12.93 -11.16 -14.98
N ARG A 469 -12.89 -9.88 -15.37
CA ARG A 469 -13.78 -9.31 -16.38
C ARG A 469 -13.57 -9.94 -17.75
N GLY A 470 -12.31 -10.17 -18.12
CA GLY A 470 -11.94 -10.90 -19.32
C GLY A 470 -12.54 -12.29 -19.38
N GLU A 471 -12.37 -13.09 -18.33
CA GLU A 471 -12.94 -14.44 -18.30
C GLU A 471 -14.48 -14.42 -18.26
N ALA A 472 -15.10 -13.36 -17.73
CA ALA A 472 -16.54 -13.12 -17.82
C ALA A 472 -17.03 -12.62 -19.20
N GLY A 473 -16.12 -12.43 -20.17
CA GLY A 473 -16.45 -12.05 -21.55
C GLY A 473 -16.30 -10.56 -21.87
N GLU A 474 -15.80 -9.75 -20.94
CA GLU A 474 -15.56 -8.32 -21.17
C GLU A 474 -14.10 -8.06 -21.57
N ASP A 475 -13.88 -7.63 -22.81
CA ASP A 475 -12.54 -7.36 -23.33
C ASP A 475 -12.05 -5.95 -22.92
N VAL A 476 -11.35 -5.88 -21.78
CA VAL A 476 -10.76 -4.64 -21.24
C VAL A 476 -9.29 -4.53 -21.64
N PHE A 477 -8.94 -3.56 -22.50
CA PHE A 477 -7.56 -3.35 -22.95
C PHE A 477 -7.29 -1.90 -23.36
N GLY A 478 -6.02 -1.52 -23.39
CA GLY A 478 -5.60 -0.18 -23.84
C GLY A 478 -6.10 0.94 -22.94
N VAL A 479 -6.28 0.65 -21.65
CA VAL A 479 -6.76 1.59 -20.63
C VAL A 479 -5.87 1.57 -19.40
N PHE A 480 -5.83 2.70 -18.71
CA PHE A 480 -5.39 2.79 -17.32
C PHE A 480 -6.61 2.63 -16.42
N LEU A 481 -6.68 1.55 -15.65
CA LEU A 481 -7.77 1.30 -14.71
C LEU A 481 -7.45 1.97 -13.38
N LYS A 482 -8.33 2.87 -12.96
CA LYS A 482 -8.32 3.47 -11.64
C LYS A 482 -9.65 3.20 -10.96
N ASP A 483 -9.62 2.55 -9.80
CA ASP A 483 -10.83 2.18 -9.04
C ASP A 483 -11.84 1.38 -9.91
N TYR A 484 -11.34 0.37 -10.63
CA TYR A 484 -12.09 -0.54 -11.51
C TYR A 484 -12.71 0.09 -12.78
N ALA A 485 -12.48 1.37 -13.02
CA ALA A 485 -12.96 2.09 -14.20
C ALA A 485 -11.79 2.66 -15.05
N PRO A 486 -11.97 2.88 -16.36
CA PRO A 486 -11.02 3.62 -17.16
C PRO A 486 -10.78 5.02 -16.60
N GLY A 487 -9.55 5.28 -16.19
CA GLY A 487 -9.05 6.58 -15.75
C GLY A 487 -8.42 7.38 -16.89
N ARG A 488 -7.96 8.58 -16.56
CA ARG A 488 -7.17 9.42 -17.48
C ARG A 488 -5.71 8.97 -17.49
N TRP A 489 -5.05 9.14 -18.64
CA TRP A 489 -3.63 8.84 -18.84
C TRP A 489 -2.70 9.87 -18.21
#